data_AF-A0A970Z9H3-F1
#
_entry.id   AF-A0A970Z9H3-F1
#
_cell.length_a   1.000
_cell.length_b   1.000
_cell.length_c   1.000
_cell.angle_alpha   90.00
_cell.angle_beta   90.00
_cell.angle_gamma   90.00
#
_symmetry.space_group_name_H-M   'P 1'
#
loop_
_entity.id
_entity.type
_entity.pdbx_description
1 polymer ?
#
loop_
_entity_poly.entity_id
_entity_poly.type
_entity_poly.pdbx_seq_one_letter_code
_entity_poly.pdbx_strand_id
1 'polypeptide(L)' 'MASSNRSAAPNSAWTKFKMECAQEVGQAQYVKENNDHYKGDLTSRENGEQGGPIGGQMVKKMIEMAKNQIPQQ' A
#
# COMPACT_ATOMS: atom_id res chain seq x y z
N MET A 1 -17.08 -12.96 16.19
CA MET A 1 -16.82 -12.70 14.76
C MET A 1 -15.44 -12.05 14.63
N ALA A 2 -14.38 -12.84 14.55
CA ALA A 2 -13.06 -12.28 14.27
C ALA A 2 -13.07 -11.78 12.82
N SER A 3 -12.83 -10.49 12.63
CA SER A 3 -12.67 -9.91 11.30
C SER A 3 -11.60 -10.70 10.57
N SER A 4 -11.97 -11.36 9.48
CA SER A 4 -11.03 -12.00 8.56
C SER A 4 -10.18 -10.89 7.95
N ASN A 5 -9.12 -10.49 8.65
CA ASN A 5 -8.06 -9.63 8.14
C ASN A 5 -7.32 -10.44 7.06
N ARG A 6 -7.99 -10.63 5.91
CA ARG A 6 -7.41 -11.30 4.75
C ARG A 6 -6.33 -10.37 4.25
N SER A 7 -5.11 -10.59 4.73
CA SER A 7 -3.90 -10.19 4.02
C SER A 7 -4.15 -10.51 2.55
N ALA A 8 -4.04 -9.51 1.69
CA ALA A 8 -4.28 -9.70 0.27
C ALA A 8 -3.49 -10.91 -0.20
N ALA A 9 -4.15 -11.81 -0.93
CA ALA A 9 -3.51 -13.03 -1.41
C ALA A 9 -2.24 -12.66 -2.20
N PRO A 10 -1.16 -13.44 -2.07
CA PRO A 10 0.02 -13.27 -2.92
C PRO A 10 -0.39 -13.17 -4.40
N ASN A 11 0.21 -12.26 -5.15
CA ASN A 11 -0.09 -11.99 -6.57
C ASN A 11 -1.51 -11.47 -6.88
N SER A 12 -2.27 -11.04 -5.87
CA SER A 12 -3.57 -10.38 -6.09
C SER A 12 -3.43 -9.04 -6.83
N ALA A 13 -4.54 -8.55 -7.41
CA ALA A 13 -4.61 -7.21 -7.98
C ALA A 13 -4.19 -6.13 -6.97
N TRP A 14 -4.54 -6.33 -5.69
CA TRP A 14 -4.13 -5.43 -4.61
C TRP A 14 -2.63 -5.43 -4.36
N THR A 15 -2.00 -6.61 -4.35
CA THR A 15 -0.54 -6.73 -4.21
C THR A 15 0.17 -6.03 -5.36
N LYS A 16 -0.31 -6.21 -6.59
CA LYS A 16 0.24 -5.52 -7.77
C LYS A 16 0.08 -4.00 -7.67
N PHE A 17 -1.10 -3.54 -7.30
CA PHE A 17 -1.39 -2.11 -7.12
C PHE A 17 -0.49 -1.47 -6.05
N LYS A 18 -0.28 -2.14 -4.91
CA LYS A 18 0.65 -1.69 -3.87
C LYS A 18 2.09 -1.61 -4.39
N MET A 19 2.54 -2.62 -5.15
CA MET A 19 3.88 -2.64 -5.74
C MET A 19 4.09 -1.51 -6.74
N GLU A 20 3.11 -1.25 -7.62
CA GLU A 20 3.13 -0.15 -8.58
C GLU A 20 3.23 1.21 -7.85
N CYS A 21 2.38 1.44 -6.84
CA CYS A 21 2.44 2.65 -6.03
C CYS A 21 3.80 2.82 -5.34
N ALA A 22 4.37 1.73 -4.83
CA ALA A 22 5.69 1.75 -4.19
C ALA A 22 6.83 2.06 -5.17
N GLN A 23 6.76 1.53 -6.40
CA GLN A 23 7.72 1.83 -7.46
C GLN A 23 7.67 3.31 -7.86
N GLU A 24 6.47 3.88 -8.01
CA GLU A 24 6.29 5.29 -8.36
C GLU A 24 6.88 6.25 -7.33
N VAL A 25 6.78 5.92 -6.04
CA VAL A 25 7.34 6.75 -4.96
C VAL A 25 8.80 6.41 -4.64
N GLY A 26 9.40 5.45 -5.34
CA GLY A 26 10.80 5.02 -5.11
C GLY A 26 11.02 4.28 -3.78
N GLN A 27 9.99 3.63 -3.23
CA GLN A 27 10.02 2.96 -1.92
C GLN A 27 9.76 1.44 -2.04
N ALA A 28 10.03 0.84 -3.20
CA ALA A 28 9.76 -0.58 -3.46
C ALA A 28 10.50 -1.54 -2.50
N GLN A 29 11.65 -1.13 -1.95
CA GLN A 29 12.42 -1.89 -0.96
C GLN A 29 11.75 -2.03 0.42
N TYR A 30 10.74 -1.21 0.72
CA TYR A 30 10.02 -1.24 2.01
C TYR A 30 8.73 -2.04 1.97
N VAL A 31 8.43 -2.61 0.79
CA VAL A 31 7.28 -3.46 0.55
C VAL A 31 7.57 -4.87 1.08
N LYS A 32 6.63 -5.44 1.84
CA LYS A 32 6.76 -6.78 2.45
C LYS A 32 7.22 -7.86 1.45
N GLU A 33 6.75 -7.79 0.23
CA GLU A 33 7.03 -8.73 -0.85
C GLU A 33 8.51 -8.70 -1.29
N ASN A 34 9.21 -7.60 -1.06
CA ASN A 34 10.65 -7.43 -1.31
C ASN A 34 11.49 -7.44 -0.02
N ASN A 35 10.84 -7.41 1.14
CA ASN A 35 11.47 -7.19 2.42
C ASN A 35 10.72 -7.95 3.51
N ASP A 36 11.21 -9.16 3.82
CA ASP A 36 10.65 -10.05 4.84
C ASP A 36 11.14 -9.70 6.25
N HIS A 37 11.68 -8.48 6.44
CA HIS A 37 12.19 -8.05 7.74
C HIS A 37 11.04 -7.79 8.71
N TYR A 38 11.17 -8.32 9.93
CA TYR A 38 10.19 -8.13 10.99
C TYR A 38 10.11 -6.63 11.36
N LYS A 39 8.94 -6.04 11.17
CA LYS A 39 8.71 -4.60 11.43
C LYS A 39 8.35 -4.27 12.88
N GLY A 40 8.27 -5.28 13.75
CA GLY A 40 7.88 -5.09 15.16
C GLY A 40 8.98 -4.48 16.03
N ASP A 41 10.24 -4.57 15.59
CA ASP A 41 11.39 -3.96 16.29
C ASP A 41 11.61 -2.50 15.87
N LEU A 42 10.97 -2.05 14.79
CA LEU A 42 11.06 -0.68 14.30
C LEU A 42 10.13 0.24 15.11
N THR A 43 10.58 1.47 15.35
CA THR A 43 9.73 2.48 15.97
C THR A 43 8.53 2.82 15.06
N SER A 44 7.43 3.29 15.67
CA SER A 44 6.25 3.74 14.91
C SER A 44 6.60 4.83 13.88
N ARG A 45 7.58 5.67 14.19
CA ARG A 45 8.08 6.72 13.29
C ARG A 45 8.71 6.11 12.05
N GLU A 46 9.65 5.17 12.21
CA GLU A 46 10.34 4.53 11.08
C GLU A 46 9.37 3.73 10.21
N ASN A 47 8.43 3.01 10.83
CA ASN A 47 7.37 2.32 10.10
C ASN A 47 6.51 3.28 9.27
N GLY A 48 6.18 4.44 9.85
CA GLY A 48 5.46 5.51 9.16
C GLY A 48 6.24 6.12 8.01
N GLU A 49 7.53 6.40 8.19
CA GLU A 49 8.41 6.96 7.14
C GLU A 49 8.59 5.98 5.97
N GLN A 50 8.71 4.68 6.23
CA GLN A 50 8.86 3.66 5.20
C GLN A 50 7.55 3.34 4.46
N GLY A 51 6.45 3.15 5.20
CA GLY A 51 5.16 2.68 4.65
C GLY A 51 4.18 3.80 4.27
N GLY A 52 4.29 4.96 4.91
CA GLY A 52 3.40 6.10 4.73
C GLY A 52 3.32 6.60 3.28
N PRO A 53 4.45 6.85 2.59
CA PRO A 53 4.44 7.30 1.21
C PRO A 53 3.72 6.34 0.26
N ILE A 54 3.92 5.02 0.44
CA ILE A 54 3.28 3.97 -0.37
C ILE A 54 1.76 4.01 -0.16
N GLY A 55 1.31 4.00 1.10
CA GLY A 55 -0.11 4.06 1.44
C GLY A 55 -0.77 5.36 0.96
N GLY A 56 -0.08 6.50 1.09
CA GLY A 56 -0.54 7.80 0.60
C GLY A 56 -0.76 7.80 -0.91
N GLN A 57 0.17 7.23 -1.68
CA GLN A 57 0.05 7.11 -3.13
C GLN A 57 -1.11 6.18 -3.54
N MET A 58 -1.29 5.06 -2.82
CA MET A 58 -2.44 4.18 -3.04
C MET A 58 -3.76 4.92 -2.85
N VAL A 59 -3.91 5.68 -1.76
CA VAL A 59 -5.12 6.47 -1.49
C VAL A 59 -5.34 7.55 -2.56
N LYS A 60 -4.27 8.22 -2.98
CA LYS A 60 -4.32 9.24 -4.03
C LYS A 60 -4.90 8.69 -5.34
N LYS A 61 -4.37 7.55 -5.81
CA LYS A 61 -4.87 6.87 -7.01
C LYS A 61 -6.30 6.36 -6.84
N MET A 62 -6.65 5.81 -5.68
CA MET A 62 -8.02 5.37 -5.41
C MET A 62 -9.03 6.52 -5.50
N ILE A 63 -8.67 7.70 -4.98
CA ILE A 63 -9.51 8.91 -5.08
C ILE A 63 -9.62 9.38 -6.53
N GLU A 64 -8.52 9.37 -7.28
CA GLU A 64 -8.53 9.73 -8.71
C GLU A 64 -9.43 8.81 -9.54
N MET A 65 -9.31 7.49 -9.34
CA MET A 65 -10.20 6.51 -9.98
C MET A 65 -11.67 6.74 -9.60
N ALA A 66 -11.95 7.02 -8.33
CA ALA A 66 -13.31 7.31 -7.89
C ALA A 66 -13.87 8.57 -8.55
N LYS A 67 -13.07 9.65 -8.65
CA LYS A 67 -13.46 10.89 -9.33
C LYS A 67 -13.81 10.67 -10.81
N ASN A 68 -13.05 9.81 -11.49
CA ASN A 68 -13.29 9.48 -12.90
C ASN A 68 -14.55 8.62 -13.11
N GLN A 69 -14.98 7.88 -12.08
CA GLN A 69 -16.20 7.04 -12.13
C GLN A 69 -17.46 7.80 -11.74
N ILE A 70 -17.33 8.91 -11.00
CA ILE A 70 -18.45 9.78 -10.67
C ILE A 70 -18.81 10.56 -11.95
N PRO A 71 -20.04 10.42 -12.48
CA PRO A 71 -20.49 11.22 -13.61
C PRO A 71 -20.36 12.70 -13.27
N GLN A 72 -19.64 13.44 -14.11
CA GLN A 72 -19.60 14.90 -14.01
C GLN A 72 -21.03 15.40 -14.30
N GLN A 73 -21.67 16.04 -13.31
CA GLN A 73 -22.99 16.64 -13.47
C GLN A 73 -22.93 17.88 -14.35
#